data_AF-A0A520EMV1-F1
#
_entry.id   AF-A0A520EMV1-F1
#
_cell.length_a   1.000
_cell.length_b   1.000
_cell.length_c   1.000
_cell.angle_alpha   90.00
_cell.angle_beta   90.00
_cell.angle_gamma   90.00
#
_symmetry.space_group_name_H-M   'P 1'
#
loop_
_entity.id
_entity.type
_entity.pdbx_description
1 polymer ?
#
loop_
_entity_poly.entity_id
_entity_poly.type
_entity_poly.pdbx_seq_one_letter_code
_entity_poly.pdbx_strand_id
1 'polypeptide(L)'
;EEPRLTVGVAMSEQLMPEDIGRTAMITKVAAAVKDAMANAGITDPADVHYVQTKTPLLTIHTIRDAKSRGKTVWTEQTHESMDLSNGGTALGIAVALGEIDMPTDEDVMHSRELYSSVASCSSGVELDRAQIVVVGNTRGIGGRYRIGHSVMNDALDQDGIWNAIKDAGLELPERPHTKDLGGKLVNVFLKCEASQDGTVRGRRNAMLDDSDVHWHRQIKACVGGVTAAVTGDPAVFVSVSAAHQGPEGGGPVAAIVDLG
;
A
#
# COMPACT_ATOMS: atom_id res chain seq x y z
N GLU A 1 0.17 -22.74 19.41
CA GLU A 1 0.20 -22.86 17.93
C GLU A 1 0.77 -21.58 17.36
N GLU A 2 1.66 -21.68 16.37
CA GLU A 2 2.34 -20.52 15.82
C GLU A 2 1.47 -19.77 14.78
N PRO A 3 1.64 -18.44 14.64
CA PRO A 3 0.99 -17.68 13.58
C PRO A 3 1.55 -18.10 12.21
N ARG A 4 0.65 -18.29 11.24
CA ARG A 4 0.98 -18.63 9.84
C ARG A 4 0.15 -17.83 8.87
N LEU A 5 0.67 -17.69 7.66
CA LEU A 5 0.11 -16.85 6.61
C LEU A 5 -1.33 -17.28 6.26
N THR A 6 -2.23 -16.31 6.28
CA THR A 6 -3.61 -16.43 5.81
C THR A 6 -3.92 -15.30 4.82
N VAL A 7 -4.93 -15.53 3.97
CA VAL A 7 -5.39 -14.55 2.98
C VAL A 7 -6.91 -14.52 2.98
N GLY A 8 -7.46 -13.31 3.05
CA GLY A 8 -8.89 -13.07 2.88
C GLY A 8 -9.12 -12.07 1.76
N VAL A 9 -10.22 -12.26 1.03
CA VAL A 9 -10.56 -11.45 -0.15
C VAL A 9 -11.98 -10.92 0.00
N ALA A 10 -12.20 -9.70 -0.45
CA ALA A 10 -13.54 -9.11 -0.54
C ALA A 10 -13.64 -8.14 -1.72
N MET A 11 -14.87 -7.86 -2.13
CA MET A 11 -15.21 -6.79 -3.05
C MET A 11 -16.05 -5.76 -2.29
N SER A 12 -15.77 -4.47 -2.48
CA SER A 12 -16.63 -3.43 -1.92
C SER A 12 -17.99 -3.36 -2.64
N GLU A 13 -18.90 -2.57 -2.07
CA GLU A 13 -19.96 -1.95 -2.85
C GLU A 13 -19.39 -1.19 -4.06
N GLN A 14 -20.25 -0.91 -5.03
CA GLN A 14 -19.85 -0.15 -6.22
C GLN A 14 -19.31 1.23 -5.81
N LEU A 15 -18.17 1.61 -6.39
CA LEU A 15 -17.56 2.93 -6.24
C LEU A 15 -17.99 3.79 -7.42
N MET A 16 -18.87 4.75 -7.16
CA MET A 16 -19.31 5.70 -8.17
C MET A 16 -18.18 6.70 -8.48
N PRO A 17 -18.16 7.32 -9.67
CA PRO A 17 -17.10 8.25 -10.02
C PRO A 17 -17.02 9.45 -9.05
N GLU A 18 -18.16 9.92 -8.54
CA GLU A 18 -18.22 10.97 -7.52
C GLU A 18 -17.82 10.51 -6.11
N ASP A 19 -17.59 9.21 -5.88
CA ASP A 19 -17.06 8.68 -4.62
C ASP A 19 -15.53 8.71 -4.60
N ILE A 20 -14.88 8.63 -5.77
CA ILE A 20 -13.43 8.47 -5.90
C ILE A 20 -12.72 9.66 -5.25
N GLY A 21 -11.88 9.37 -4.26
CA GLY A 21 -11.13 10.39 -3.51
C GLY A 21 -11.92 11.11 -2.43
N ARG A 22 -13.06 10.55 -1.99
CA ARG A 22 -13.91 11.14 -0.94
C ARG A 22 -14.27 10.12 0.14
N THR A 23 -14.81 10.59 1.24
CA THR A 23 -15.27 9.81 2.39
C THR A 23 -16.22 8.66 2.03
N ALA A 24 -17.04 8.81 0.98
CA ALA A 24 -17.87 7.73 0.46
C ALA A 24 -17.04 6.51 -0.01
N MET A 25 -15.90 6.73 -0.66
CA MET A 25 -14.97 5.67 -1.02
C MET A 25 -14.28 5.08 0.21
N ILE A 26 -13.84 5.94 1.14
CA ILE A 26 -13.16 5.53 2.38
C ILE A 26 -14.05 4.56 3.18
N THR A 27 -15.32 4.89 3.39
CA THR A 27 -16.27 4.05 4.13
C THR A 27 -16.54 2.71 3.45
N LYS A 28 -16.75 2.70 2.12
CA LYS A 28 -16.97 1.46 1.34
C LYS A 28 -15.75 0.55 1.34
N VAL A 29 -14.56 1.11 1.22
CA VAL A 29 -13.30 0.36 1.35
C VAL A 29 -13.15 -0.18 2.76
N ALA A 30 -13.42 0.63 3.79
CA ALA A 30 -13.26 0.20 5.17
C ALA A 30 -14.16 -1.00 5.52
N ALA A 31 -15.40 -1.00 5.02
CA ALA A 31 -16.31 -2.15 5.14
C ALA A 31 -15.72 -3.41 4.47
N ALA A 32 -15.28 -3.29 3.21
CA ALA A 32 -14.70 -4.41 2.47
C ALA A 32 -13.41 -4.96 3.09
N VAL A 33 -12.60 -4.12 3.72
CA VAL A 33 -11.40 -4.55 4.46
C VAL A 33 -11.80 -5.39 5.68
N LYS A 34 -12.83 -4.99 6.43
CA LYS A 34 -13.35 -5.79 7.56
C LYS A 34 -13.91 -7.14 7.09
N ASP A 35 -14.61 -7.16 5.95
CA ASP A 35 -15.09 -8.40 5.34
C ASP A 35 -13.92 -9.31 4.93
N ALA A 36 -12.88 -8.74 4.30
CA ALA A 36 -11.68 -9.49 3.92
C ALA A 36 -10.91 -10.02 5.15
N MET A 37 -10.80 -9.25 6.23
CA MET A 37 -10.22 -9.73 7.50
C MET A 37 -11.00 -10.91 8.07
N ALA A 38 -12.34 -10.82 8.10
CA ALA A 38 -13.20 -11.90 8.56
C ALA A 38 -13.02 -13.16 7.69
N ASN A 39 -12.93 -13.00 6.36
CA ASN A 39 -12.66 -14.09 5.42
C ASN A 39 -11.26 -14.71 5.61
N ALA A 40 -10.28 -13.95 6.10
CA ALA A 40 -8.95 -14.44 6.46
C ALA A 40 -8.93 -15.17 7.82
N GLY A 41 -10.00 -15.08 8.61
CA GLY A 41 -10.01 -15.54 10.00
C GLY A 41 -9.13 -14.69 10.92
N ILE A 42 -8.96 -13.41 10.60
CA ILE A 42 -8.20 -12.44 11.42
C ILE A 42 -9.19 -11.58 12.21
N THR A 43 -9.04 -11.54 13.53
CA THR A 43 -9.89 -10.73 14.43
C THR A 43 -9.15 -9.53 15.02
N ASP A 44 -7.82 -9.59 15.12
CA ASP A 44 -6.98 -8.51 15.62
C ASP A 44 -6.30 -7.81 14.44
N PRO A 45 -6.49 -6.49 14.24
CA PRO A 45 -5.78 -5.73 13.20
C PRO A 45 -4.26 -5.87 13.26
N ALA A 46 -3.68 -6.13 14.44
CA ALA A 46 -2.23 -6.33 14.58
C ALA A 46 -1.70 -7.58 13.86
N ASP A 47 -2.57 -8.54 13.55
CA ASP A 47 -2.23 -9.74 12.76
C ASP A 47 -2.34 -9.48 11.24
N VAL A 48 -2.73 -8.29 10.79
CA VAL A 48 -2.71 -7.85 9.38
C VAL A 48 -1.37 -7.18 9.06
N HIS A 49 -0.70 -7.64 8.01
CA HIS A 49 0.62 -7.11 7.63
C HIS A 49 0.66 -6.51 6.23
N TYR A 50 -0.33 -6.78 5.39
CA TYR A 50 -0.38 -6.26 4.03
C TYR A 50 -1.81 -6.29 3.49
N VAL A 51 -2.28 -5.15 2.99
CA VAL A 51 -3.59 -5.04 2.33
C VAL A 51 -3.38 -4.53 0.91
N GLN A 52 -3.34 -5.46 -0.04
CA GLN A 52 -3.27 -5.13 -1.47
C GLN A 52 -4.66 -4.85 -2.00
N THR A 53 -4.79 -3.78 -2.78
CA THR A 53 -6.08 -3.44 -3.40
C THR A 53 -5.98 -3.16 -4.89
N LYS A 54 -7.11 -3.30 -5.58
CA LYS A 54 -7.30 -2.76 -6.93
C LYS A 54 -8.59 -1.95 -6.95
N THR A 55 -8.52 -0.68 -7.33
CA THR A 55 -9.68 0.23 -7.36
C THR A 55 -9.87 0.93 -8.71
N PRO A 56 -11.07 1.48 -8.98
CA PRO A 56 -11.34 2.23 -10.20
C PRO A 56 -10.57 3.55 -10.24
N LEU A 57 -10.19 4.02 -11.43
CA LEU A 57 -9.76 5.41 -11.67
C LEU A 57 -10.82 6.20 -12.44
N LEU A 58 -10.65 7.53 -12.56
CA LEU A 58 -11.55 8.38 -13.33
C LEU A 58 -11.13 8.46 -14.80
N THR A 59 -12.03 8.02 -15.67
CA THR A 59 -11.89 8.08 -17.12
C THR A 59 -12.79 9.17 -17.69
N ILE A 60 -12.56 9.56 -18.94
CA ILE A 60 -13.49 10.43 -19.69
C ILE A 60 -14.93 9.93 -19.60
N HIS A 61 -15.14 8.61 -19.66
CA HIS A 61 -16.47 8.00 -19.59
C HIS A 61 -17.11 8.21 -18.22
N THR A 62 -16.40 7.88 -17.14
CA THR A 62 -16.93 7.93 -15.78
C THR A 62 -17.09 9.37 -15.28
N ILE A 63 -16.23 10.30 -15.69
CA ILE A 63 -16.38 11.73 -15.43
C ILE A 63 -17.66 12.27 -16.08
N ARG A 64 -17.90 11.91 -17.35
CA ARG A 64 -19.12 12.34 -18.07
C ARG A 64 -20.38 11.74 -17.45
N ASP A 65 -20.33 10.47 -17.02
CA ASP A 65 -21.44 9.82 -16.32
C ASP A 65 -21.84 10.61 -15.07
N ALA A 66 -20.87 10.92 -14.19
CA ALA A 66 -21.13 11.74 -13.00
C ALA A 66 -21.76 13.09 -13.36
N LYS A 67 -21.20 13.81 -14.33
CA LYS A 67 -21.74 15.11 -14.80
C LYS A 67 -23.18 14.97 -15.32
N SER A 68 -23.50 13.89 -16.04
CA SER A 68 -24.86 13.64 -16.56
C SER A 68 -25.91 13.46 -15.46
N ARG A 69 -25.48 12.99 -14.29
CA ARG A 69 -26.30 12.81 -13.08
C ARG A 69 -26.26 14.04 -12.15
N GLY A 70 -25.65 15.15 -12.59
CA GLY A 70 -25.53 16.37 -11.79
C GLY A 70 -24.51 16.26 -10.65
N LYS A 71 -23.55 15.35 -10.74
CA LYS A 71 -22.51 15.11 -9.73
C LYS A 71 -21.18 15.73 -10.15
N THR A 72 -20.34 16.01 -9.15
CA THR A 72 -18.96 16.47 -9.35
C THR A 72 -17.99 15.33 -9.08
N VAL A 73 -16.82 15.39 -9.73
CA VAL A 73 -15.66 14.55 -9.44
C VAL A 73 -14.57 15.39 -8.79
N TRP A 74 -13.65 14.75 -8.07
CA TRP A 74 -12.56 15.45 -7.39
C TRP A 74 -11.55 16.05 -8.38
N THR A 75 -11.19 15.29 -9.43
CA THR A 75 -10.36 15.75 -10.55
C THR A 75 -10.94 15.31 -11.89
N GLU A 76 -10.66 16.07 -12.94
CA GLU A 76 -10.97 15.71 -14.33
C GLU A 76 -9.76 15.11 -15.07
N GLN A 77 -8.61 14.97 -14.41
CA GLN A 77 -7.39 14.40 -14.97
C GLN A 77 -7.24 12.92 -14.61
N THR A 78 -7.21 12.05 -15.62
CA THR A 78 -7.14 10.59 -15.43
C THR A 78 -5.90 10.16 -14.65
N HIS A 79 -4.73 10.77 -14.93
CA HIS A 79 -3.49 10.43 -14.22
C HIS A 79 -3.55 10.80 -12.74
N GLU A 80 -4.02 12.01 -12.40
CA GLU A 80 -4.19 12.44 -11.00
C GLU A 80 -5.21 11.56 -10.25
N SER A 81 -6.26 11.12 -10.94
CA SER A 81 -7.26 10.24 -10.34
C SER A 81 -6.73 8.88 -9.89
N MET A 82 -5.62 8.41 -10.49
CA MET A 82 -4.95 7.18 -10.08
C MET A 82 -4.40 7.32 -8.66
N ASP A 83 -3.73 8.45 -8.39
CA ASP A 83 -3.12 8.76 -7.09
C ASP A 83 -4.18 9.04 -6.04
N LEU A 84 -5.19 9.81 -6.42
CA LEU A 84 -6.37 10.06 -5.61
C LEU A 84 -7.09 8.77 -5.20
N SER A 85 -7.33 7.87 -6.16
CA SER A 85 -7.98 6.60 -5.87
C SER A 85 -7.16 5.78 -4.89
N ASN A 86 -5.84 5.71 -5.07
CA ASN A 86 -4.97 4.95 -4.17
C ASN A 86 -4.98 5.54 -2.76
N GLY A 87 -4.90 6.88 -2.65
CA GLY A 87 -4.95 7.60 -1.38
C GLY A 87 -6.27 7.42 -0.63
N GLY A 88 -7.40 7.57 -1.32
CA GLY A 88 -8.72 7.33 -0.71
C GLY A 88 -8.91 5.88 -0.25
N THR A 89 -8.39 4.90 -1.00
CA THR A 89 -8.41 3.49 -0.55
C THR A 89 -7.54 3.28 0.68
N ALA A 90 -6.36 3.88 0.72
CA ALA A 90 -5.44 3.72 1.84
C ALA A 90 -5.99 4.27 3.15
N LEU A 91 -6.69 5.41 3.10
CA LEU A 91 -7.44 5.93 4.25
C LEU A 91 -8.55 4.98 4.68
N GLY A 92 -9.26 4.34 3.74
CA GLY A 92 -10.27 3.32 4.06
C GLY A 92 -9.68 2.11 4.78
N ILE A 93 -8.46 1.68 4.40
CA ILE A 93 -7.72 0.63 5.09
C ILE A 93 -7.33 1.09 6.50
N ALA A 94 -6.76 2.28 6.64
CA ALA A 94 -6.36 2.84 7.93
C ALA A 94 -7.54 2.92 8.92
N VAL A 95 -8.71 3.38 8.45
CA VAL A 95 -9.96 3.43 9.24
C VAL A 95 -10.43 2.02 9.63
N ALA A 96 -10.35 1.04 8.71
CA ALA A 96 -10.79 -0.32 9.00
C ALA A 96 -9.96 -1.00 10.09
N LEU A 97 -8.65 -0.74 10.09
CA LEU A 97 -7.68 -1.31 11.02
C LEU A 97 -7.53 -0.50 12.31
N GLY A 98 -8.20 0.66 12.41
CA GLY A 98 -8.14 1.53 13.59
C GLY A 98 -6.82 2.29 13.73
N GLU A 99 -6.08 2.47 12.63
CA GLU A 99 -4.84 3.26 12.60
C GLU A 99 -5.13 4.77 12.66
N ILE A 100 -6.28 5.19 12.14
CA ILE A 100 -6.77 6.57 12.17
C ILE A 100 -8.27 6.61 12.46
N ASP A 101 -8.74 7.75 12.98
CA ASP A 101 -10.17 8.09 12.98
C ASP A 101 -10.66 8.41 11.55
N MET A 102 -11.98 8.45 11.35
CA MET A 102 -12.56 8.78 10.05
C MET A 102 -12.15 10.21 9.62
N PRO A 103 -11.43 10.38 8.50
CA PRO A 103 -11.01 11.69 8.02
C PRO A 103 -12.14 12.42 7.28
N THR A 104 -11.92 13.70 6.93
CA THR A 104 -12.82 14.46 6.05
C THR A 104 -12.43 14.35 4.58
N ASP A 105 -13.26 14.89 3.69
CA ASP A 105 -12.92 15.01 2.26
C ASP A 105 -11.72 15.95 2.02
N GLU A 106 -11.47 16.92 2.91
CA GLU A 106 -10.34 17.85 2.79
C GLU A 106 -9.00 17.20 3.10
N ASP A 107 -8.98 16.18 3.97
CA ASP A 107 -7.76 15.48 4.36
C ASP A 107 -7.16 14.65 3.20
N VAL A 108 -8.00 14.18 2.28
CA VAL A 108 -7.58 13.30 1.18
C VAL A 108 -6.59 14.04 0.27
N MET A 109 -5.42 13.43 0.09
CA MET A 109 -4.23 13.95 -0.62
C MET A 109 -3.48 15.08 0.10
N HIS A 110 -3.97 15.62 1.23
CA HIS A 110 -3.39 16.78 1.90
C HIS A 110 -2.76 16.44 3.25
N SER A 111 -3.49 15.75 4.13
CA SER A 111 -3.06 15.41 5.50
C SER A 111 -2.19 14.15 5.47
N ARG A 112 -0.93 14.28 5.06
CA ARG A 112 -0.01 13.16 4.78
C ARG A 112 0.46 12.42 6.02
N GLU A 113 0.26 12.99 7.20
CA GLU A 113 0.42 12.35 8.51
C GLU A 113 -0.65 11.28 8.78
N LEU A 114 -1.78 11.32 8.08
CA LEU A 114 -2.80 10.28 8.13
C LEU A 114 -2.44 9.19 7.12
N TYR A 115 -2.08 8.00 7.58
CA TYR A 115 -1.71 6.89 6.71
C TYR A 115 -1.97 5.54 7.34
N SER A 116 -2.02 4.50 6.50
CA SER A 116 -1.93 3.11 6.91
C SER A 116 -0.50 2.59 6.76
N SER A 117 -0.04 1.80 7.73
CA SER A 117 1.29 1.16 7.73
C SER A 117 1.33 -0.14 6.94
N VAL A 118 0.17 -0.62 6.44
CA VAL A 118 0.04 -1.90 5.73
C VAL A 118 -0.69 -1.80 4.37
N ALA A 119 -1.24 -0.63 4.04
CA ALA A 119 -1.94 -0.42 2.78
C ALA A 119 -1.00 -0.42 1.57
N SER A 120 -1.38 -1.16 0.52
CA SER A 120 -0.72 -1.13 -0.78
C SER A 120 -1.76 -1.05 -1.88
N CYS A 121 -2.07 0.18 -2.28
CA CYS A 121 -3.16 0.46 -3.19
C CYS A 121 -2.66 0.58 -4.63
N SER A 122 -3.45 0.05 -5.55
CA SER A 122 -3.29 0.23 -6.99
C SER A 122 -4.65 0.51 -7.60
N SER A 123 -4.68 1.30 -8.68
CA SER A 123 -5.90 1.59 -9.41
C SER A 123 -5.76 1.22 -10.89
N GLY A 124 -6.89 1.02 -11.54
CA GLY A 124 -6.99 0.59 -12.93
C GLY A 124 -8.38 0.84 -13.52
N VAL A 125 -8.51 0.64 -14.82
CA VAL A 125 -9.75 0.93 -15.58
C VAL A 125 -10.75 -0.24 -15.57
N GLU A 126 -10.32 -1.41 -15.10
CA GLU A 126 -11.01 -2.69 -15.28
C GLU A 126 -12.18 -2.96 -14.29
N LEU A 127 -12.31 -2.17 -13.22
CA LEU A 127 -13.25 -2.41 -12.12
C LEU A 127 -14.12 -1.19 -11.82
N ASP A 128 -15.29 -1.43 -11.22
CA ASP A 128 -16.19 -0.41 -10.64
C ASP A 128 -16.37 -0.59 -9.12
N ARG A 129 -15.50 -1.41 -8.50
CA ARG A 129 -15.46 -1.77 -7.08
C ARG A 129 -14.01 -1.84 -6.62
N ALA A 130 -13.79 -1.72 -5.31
CA ALA A 130 -12.50 -2.07 -4.73
C ALA A 130 -12.41 -3.58 -4.54
N GLN A 131 -11.39 -4.20 -5.13
CA GLN A 131 -10.97 -5.56 -4.80
C GLN A 131 -9.93 -5.47 -3.68
N ILE A 132 -10.17 -6.18 -2.59
CA ILE A 132 -9.33 -6.16 -1.39
C ILE A 132 -8.74 -7.55 -1.17
N VAL A 133 -7.43 -7.60 -0.93
CA VAL A 133 -6.70 -8.80 -0.50
C VAL A 133 -5.99 -8.47 0.81
N VAL A 134 -6.54 -8.97 1.92
CA VAL A 134 -5.92 -8.88 3.25
C VAL A 134 -5.00 -10.07 3.42
N VAL A 135 -3.74 -9.80 3.77
CA VAL A 135 -2.72 -10.81 4.08
C VAL A 135 -2.19 -10.56 5.48
N GLY A 136 -2.22 -11.61 6.29
CA GLY A 136 -1.84 -11.55 7.68
C GLY A 136 -1.50 -12.93 8.22
N ASN A 137 -1.55 -13.10 9.53
CA ASN A 137 -1.29 -14.37 10.17
C ASN A 137 -2.44 -14.84 11.08
N THR A 138 -2.77 -16.13 11.03
CA THR A 138 -3.72 -16.75 11.96
C THR A 138 -3.07 -17.96 12.64
N ARG A 139 -3.40 -18.19 13.92
CA ARG A 139 -2.91 -19.36 14.68
C ARG A 139 -3.77 -20.59 14.36
N GLY A 140 -3.14 -21.77 14.33
CA GLY A 140 -3.84 -23.05 14.19
C GLY A 140 -4.22 -23.47 12.77
N ILE A 141 -3.82 -22.71 11.75
CA ILE A 141 -4.13 -23.03 10.34
C ILE A 141 -3.06 -23.90 9.65
N GLY A 142 -1.89 -24.08 10.27
CA GLY A 142 -0.75 -24.79 9.67
C GLY A 142 -0.06 -24.01 8.55
N GLY A 143 0.76 -24.68 7.74
CA GLY A 143 1.56 -24.05 6.68
C GLY A 143 2.97 -23.65 7.12
N ARG A 144 3.82 -23.36 6.12
CA ARG A 144 5.25 -23.04 6.32
C ARG A 144 5.59 -21.55 6.19
N TYR A 145 4.66 -20.73 5.71
CA TYR A 145 4.90 -19.31 5.48
C TYR A 145 4.38 -18.43 6.60
N ARG A 146 5.05 -17.30 6.80
CA ARG A 146 4.63 -16.21 7.69
C ARG A 146 4.87 -14.87 7.00
N ILE A 147 3.98 -13.90 7.24
CA ILE A 147 4.17 -12.53 6.78
C ILE A 147 4.55 -11.63 7.96
N GLY A 148 5.37 -10.63 7.70
CA GLY A 148 5.68 -9.52 8.60
C GLY A 148 5.70 -8.20 7.83
N HIS A 149 5.71 -7.08 8.54
CA HIS A 149 5.81 -5.77 7.91
C HIS A 149 6.60 -4.75 8.74
N SER A 150 6.95 -3.67 8.07
CA SER A 150 7.47 -2.43 8.64
C SER A 150 7.09 -1.29 7.68
N VAL A 151 7.55 -0.08 7.95
CA VAL A 151 7.53 1.04 7.01
C VAL A 151 8.96 1.41 6.59
N MET A 152 9.11 1.85 5.34
CA MET A 152 10.26 2.62 4.88
C MET A 152 9.96 4.10 5.14
N ASN A 153 10.85 4.80 5.85
CA ASN A 153 10.69 6.23 6.16
C ASN A 153 11.10 7.15 5.01
N ASP A 154 11.97 6.66 4.12
CA ASP A 154 12.34 7.32 2.88
C ASP A 154 12.71 6.28 1.82
N ALA A 155 12.93 6.73 0.59
CA ALA A 155 13.30 5.89 -0.54
C ALA A 155 14.61 5.09 -0.38
N LEU A 156 15.42 5.38 0.64
CA LEU A 156 16.73 4.77 0.89
C LEU A 156 16.73 3.92 2.18
N ASP A 157 15.59 3.73 2.82
CA ASP A 157 15.46 3.05 4.11
C ASP A 157 15.51 1.52 3.97
N GLN A 158 16.71 0.97 3.78
CA GLN A 158 16.95 -0.48 3.77
C GLN A 158 16.63 -1.14 5.11
N ASP A 159 16.76 -0.41 6.22
CA ASP A 159 16.49 -0.94 7.54
C ASP A 159 15.00 -1.24 7.72
N GLY A 160 14.12 -0.42 7.15
CA GLY A 160 12.69 -0.72 7.04
C GLY A 160 12.42 -2.08 6.37
N ILE A 161 13.12 -2.40 5.29
CA ILE A 161 12.98 -3.68 4.57
C ILE A 161 13.47 -4.85 5.44
N TRP A 162 14.63 -4.70 6.09
CA TRP A 162 15.15 -5.71 7.01
C TRP A 162 14.25 -5.94 8.23
N ASN A 163 13.64 -4.87 8.76
CA ASN A 163 12.71 -4.96 9.87
C ASN A 163 11.45 -5.76 9.50
N ALA A 164 10.91 -5.58 8.28
CA ALA A 164 9.80 -6.41 7.79
C ALA A 164 10.17 -7.89 7.71
N ILE A 165 11.38 -8.21 7.26
CA ILE A 165 11.87 -9.59 7.15
C ILE A 165 12.06 -10.23 8.54
N LYS A 166 12.57 -9.46 9.51
CA LYS A 166 12.69 -9.89 10.91
C LYS A 166 11.32 -10.10 11.55
N ASP A 167 10.38 -9.18 11.34
CA ASP A 167 9.00 -9.28 11.82
C ASP A 167 8.28 -10.53 11.28
N ALA A 168 8.58 -10.90 10.02
CA ALA A 168 8.07 -12.11 9.38
C ALA A 168 8.61 -13.40 10.02
N GLY A 169 9.64 -13.30 10.89
CA GLY A 169 10.14 -14.39 11.72
C GLY A 169 11.51 -14.94 11.32
N LEU A 170 12.24 -14.30 10.40
CA LEU A 170 13.63 -14.68 10.16
C LEU A 170 14.56 -14.09 11.21
N GLU A 171 15.27 -14.97 11.91
CA GLU A 171 16.38 -14.58 12.78
C GLU A 171 17.57 -14.14 11.93
N LEU A 172 17.91 -12.86 12.03
CA LEU A 172 18.98 -12.24 11.25
C LEU A 172 19.96 -11.53 12.21
N PRO A 173 21.24 -11.38 11.82
CA PRO A 173 22.22 -10.65 12.62
C PRO A 173 21.82 -9.17 12.76
N GLU A 174 22.52 -8.45 13.65
CA GLU A 174 22.29 -7.01 13.88
C GLU A 174 22.36 -6.21 12.58
N ARG A 175 23.32 -6.54 11.71
CA ARG A 175 23.51 -5.96 10.38
C ARG A 175 23.39 -7.04 9.31
N PRO A 176 22.17 -7.34 8.83
CA PRO A 176 21.96 -8.38 7.84
C PRO A 176 22.59 -8.05 6.50
N HIS A 177 22.94 -9.09 5.77
CA HIS A 177 23.31 -9.06 4.37
C HIS A 177 22.42 -10.04 3.59
N THR A 178 22.24 -9.84 2.29
CA THR A 178 21.37 -10.68 1.43
C THR A 178 21.64 -12.20 1.55
N LYS A 179 22.90 -12.55 1.85
CA LYS A 179 23.38 -13.92 2.03
C LYS A 179 22.79 -14.61 3.26
N ASP A 180 22.36 -13.83 4.25
CA ASP A 180 21.77 -14.32 5.49
C ASP A 180 20.32 -14.81 5.30
N LEU A 181 19.68 -14.46 4.17
CA LEU A 181 18.31 -14.89 3.86
C LEU A 181 18.17 -16.40 3.67
N GLY A 182 19.25 -17.09 3.26
CA GLY A 182 19.27 -18.55 3.13
C GLY A 182 18.19 -19.14 2.20
N GLY A 183 17.71 -18.37 1.22
CA GLY A 183 16.61 -18.79 0.32
C GLY A 183 15.23 -18.82 0.98
N LYS A 184 15.07 -18.26 2.18
CA LYS A 184 13.81 -18.26 2.93
C LYS A 184 12.92 -17.06 2.66
N LEU A 185 13.43 -16.00 2.04
CA LEU A 185 12.60 -14.87 1.62
C LEU A 185 11.83 -15.25 0.36
N VAL A 186 10.49 -15.29 0.44
CA VAL A 186 9.63 -15.59 -0.71
C VAL A 186 9.52 -14.35 -1.59
N ASN A 187 9.13 -13.22 -1.00
CA ASN A 187 9.09 -11.93 -1.69
C ASN A 187 8.95 -10.79 -0.67
N VAL A 188 9.17 -9.56 -1.15
CA VAL A 188 8.81 -8.31 -0.48
C VAL A 188 7.83 -7.52 -1.32
N PHE A 189 6.90 -6.83 -0.65
CA PHE A 189 5.84 -6.03 -1.26
C PHE A 189 5.83 -4.66 -0.63
N LEU A 190 6.09 -3.62 -1.42
CA LEU A 190 6.26 -2.29 -0.86
C LEU A 190 5.78 -1.16 -1.76
N LYS A 191 5.57 -0.01 -1.10
CA LYS A 191 5.22 1.26 -1.72
C LYS A 191 6.41 2.22 -1.70
N CYS A 192 6.40 3.16 -2.63
CA CYS A 192 7.33 4.27 -2.66
C CYS A 192 6.74 5.50 -3.35
N GLU A 193 7.23 6.67 -3.00
CA GLU A 193 6.89 7.93 -3.66
C GLU A 193 7.99 8.98 -3.55
N ALA A 194 7.88 10.04 -4.36
CA ALA A 194 8.67 11.24 -4.14
C ALA A 194 7.94 12.13 -3.11
N SER A 195 8.66 12.58 -2.09
CA SER A 195 8.14 13.53 -1.09
C SER A 195 7.84 14.90 -1.71
N GLN A 196 6.82 15.59 -1.20
CA GLN A 196 6.39 16.90 -1.72
C GLN A 196 7.39 18.01 -1.37
N ASP A 197 8.22 17.82 -0.34
CA ASP A 197 9.30 18.73 0.00
C ASP A 197 10.46 18.71 -1.03
N GLY A 198 10.46 17.74 -1.96
CA GLY A 198 11.47 17.59 -2.99
C GLY A 198 12.85 17.16 -2.47
N THR A 199 12.94 16.60 -1.25
CA THR A 199 14.21 16.21 -0.63
C THR A 199 14.22 14.77 -0.12
N VAL A 200 15.41 14.17 -0.09
CA VAL A 200 15.67 12.91 0.63
C VAL A 200 16.89 13.14 1.51
N ARG A 201 16.75 12.94 2.82
CA ARG A 201 17.82 13.15 3.82
C ARG A 201 18.50 14.53 3.71
N GLY A 202 17.68 15.58 3.53
CA GLY A 202 18.13 16.97 3.39
C GLY A 202 18.82 17.29 2.05
N ARG A 203 18.76 16.40 1.06
CA ARG A 203 19.28 16.64 -0.29
C ARG A 203 18.13 16.82 -1.26
N ARG A 204 18.10 17.99 -1.91
CA ARG A 204 17.17 18.28 -3.01
C ARG A 204 17.37 17.29 -4.16
N ASN A 205 16.28 16.78 -4.71
CA ASN A 205 16.24 16.10 -6.00
C ASN A 205 15.34 16.87 -6.98
N ALA A 206 15.17 16.38 -8.21
CA ALA A 206 14.37 17.05 -9.24
C ALA A 206 13.19 16.20 -9.74
N MET A 207 12.83 15.12 -9.02
CA MET A 207 11.84 14.15 -9.52
C MET A 207 10.49 14.80 -9.82
N LEU A 208 10.00 15.69 -8.95
CA LEU A 208 8.71 16.35 -9.11
C LEU A 208 8.67 17.42 -10.21
N ASP A 209 9.82 18.02 -10.54
CA ASP A 209 9.93 19.05 -11.58
C ASP A 209 10.26 18.45 -12.96
N ASP A 210 10.50 17.14 -13.04
CA ASP A 210 10.91 16.46 -14.25
C ASP A 210 9.73 16.22 -15.19
N SER A 211 9.67 17.02 -16.26
CA SER A 211 8.62 16.93 -17.28
C SER A 211 8.89 15.85 -18.34
N ASP A 212 10.09 15.26 -18.36
CA ASP A 212 10.49 14.26 -19.35
C ASP A 212 10.21 12.85 -18.83
N VAL A 213 10.55 12.58 -17.57
CA VAL A 213 10.36 11.29 -16.92
C VAL A 213 9.60 11.48 -15.62
N HIS A 214 8.31 11.18 -15.64
CA HIS A 214 7.44 11.28 -14.46
C HIS A 214 8.07 10.59 -13.22
N TRP A 215 8.01 11.25 -12.06
CA TRP A 215 8.62 10.80 -10.80
C TRP A 215 8.27 9.36 -10.42
N HIS A 216 7.03 8.90 -10.66
CA HIS A 216 6.62 7.50 -10.59
C HIS A 216 7.64 6.51 -11.17
N ARG A 217 8.22 6.81 -12.33
CA ARG A 217 9.21 5.92 -12.96
C ARG A 217 10.56 6.00 -12.27
N GLN A 218 10.99 7.22 -11.93
CA GLN A 218 12.27 7.47 -11.28
C GLN A 218 12.34 6.80 -9.90
N ILE A 219 11.33 7.05 -9.06
CA ILE A 219 11.30 6.52 -7.70
C ILE A 219 11.15 5.00 -7.68
N LYS A 220 10.34 4.43 -8.58
CA LYS A 220 10.21 2.97 -8.72
C LYS A 220 11.55 2.32 -9.05
N ALA A 221 12.32 2.92 -9.97
CA ALA A 221 13.64 2.42 -10.32
C ALA A 221 14.64 2.54 -9.15
N CYS A 222 14.64 3.68 -8.44
CA CYS A 222 15.48 3.91 -7.28
C CYS A 222 15.20 2.89 -6.16
N VAL A 223 13.95 2.79 -5.72
CA VAL A 223 13.54 1.88 -4.64
C VAL A 223 13.64 0.42 -5.09
N GLY A 224 13.40 0.12 -6.36
CA GLY A 224 13.69 -1.21 -6.94
C GLY A 224 15.14 -1.63 -6.74
N GLY A 225 16.09 -0.74 -6.99
CA GLY A 225 17.51 -0.99 -6.73
C GLY A 225 17.84 -1.15 -5.24
N VAL A 226 17.31 -0.26 -4.39
CA VAL A 226 17.50 -0.32 -2.92
C VAL A 226 16.97 -1.64 -2.35
N THR A 227 15.81 -2.08 -2.84
CA THR A 227 15.14 -3.31 -2.42
C THR A 227 15.88 -4.55 -2.92
N ALA A 228 16.20 -4.60 -4.21
CA ALA A 228 16.93 -5.73 -4.80
C ALA A 228 18.32 -5.91 -4.17
N ALA A 229 18.95 -4.83 -3.70
CA ALA A 229 20.21 -4.88 -2.97
C ALA A 229 20.08 -5.50 -1.56
N VAL A 230 18.87 -5.47 -0.96
CA VAL A 230 18.56 -6.16 0.31
C VAL A 230 18.19 -7.62 0.07
N THR A 231 17.29 -7.88 -0.87
CA THR A 231 16.80 -9.24 -1.16
C THR A 231 17.83 -10.10 -1.88
N GLY A 232 18.78 -9.49 -2.60
CA GLY A 232 19.68 -10.19 -3.52
C GLY A 232 18.99 -10.71 -4.78
N ASP A 233 17.72 -10.33 -5.00
CA ASP A 233 16.88 -10.77 -6.12
C ASP A 233 16.09 -9.57 -6.68
N PRO A 234 16.22 -9.23 -7.97
CA PRO A 234 15.43 -8.15 -8.58
C PRO A 234 13.94 -8.47 -8.76
N ALA A 235 13.51 -9.72 -8.55
CA ALA A 235 12.10 -10.14 -8.63
C ALA A 235 11.31 -9.71 -7.39
N VAL A 236 11.16 -8.41 -7.18
CA VAL A 236 10.47 -7.79 -6.03
C VAL A 236 9.23 -7.01 -6.44
N PHE A 237 8.24 -6.94 -5.55
CA PHE A 237 7.05 -6.13 -5.81
C PHE A 237 7.24 -4.70 -5.29
N VAL A 238 7.50 -3.77 -6.21
CA VAL A 238 7.63 -2.33 -5.92
C VAL A 238 6.55 -1.55 -6.66
N SER A 239 5.65 -0.94 -5.89
CA SER A 239 4.56 -0.12 -6.38
C SER A 239 4.75 1.35 -5.99
N VAL A 240 4.25 2.25 -6.82
CA VAL A 240 4.31 3.71 -6.60
C VAL A 240 2.94 4.27 -6.30
N SER A 241 2.83 5.59 -6.09
CA SER A 241 1.57 6.29 -5.74
C SER A 241 1.16 5.99 -4.30
N ALA A 242 1.94 6.50 -3.35
CA ALA A 242 1.92 6.10 -1.93
C ALA A 242 1.22 7.11 -1.00
N ALA A 243 0.33 7.95 -1.54
CA ALA A 243 -0.51 8.81 -0.70
C ALA A 243 -1.24 7.99 0.37
N HIS A 244 -1.10 8.42 1.63
CA HIS A 244 -1.64 7.78 2.83
C HIS A 244 -1.22 6.30 3.02
N GLN A 245 -0.15 5.86 2.37
CA GLN A 245 0.41 4.51 2.48
C GLN A 245 1.82 4.69 3.05
N GLY A 246 1.95 4.67 4.37
CA GLY A 246 3.18 5.00 5.09
C GLY A 246 3.44 6.51 5.19
N PRO A 247 4.56 6.91 5.81
CA PRO A 247 4.94 8.31 5.92
C PRO A 247 5.24 8.91 4.54
N GLU A 248 5.09 10.22 4.41
CA GLU A 248 5.39 10.95 3.18
C GLU A 248 6.83 10.70 2.70
N GLY A 249 6.98 10.36 1.41
CA GLY A 249 8.28 10.00 0.82
C GLY A 249 8.74 8.56 1.10
N GLY A 250 7.96 7.81 1.87
CA GLY A 250 8.19 6.42 2.25
C GLY A 250 7.15 5.45 1.71
N GLY A 251 6.89 4.40 2.48
CA GLY A 251 5.83 3.44 2.20
C GLY A 251 5.88 2.17 3.04
N PRO A 252 4.77 1.41 3.20
CA PRO A 252 4.77 0.09 3.79
C PRO A 252 5.71 -0.85 3.05
N VAL A 253 6.30 -1.75 3.80
CA VAL A 253 7.04 -2.90 3.26
C VAL A 253 6.64 -4.15 4.04
N ALA A 254 6.09 -5.12 3.33
CA ALA A 254 5.77 -6.44 3.86
C ALA A 254 6.73 -7.49 3.30
N ALA A 255 7.06 -8.49 4.11
CA ALA A 255 7.90 -9.62 3.72
C ALA A 255 7.18 -10.94 4.02
N ILE A 256 7.15 -11.84 3.05
CA ILE A 256 6.70 -13.22 3.26
C ILE A 256 7.94 -14.11 3.32
N VAL A 257 8.05 -14.92 4.36
CA VAL A 257 9.19 -15.82 4.58
C VAL A 257 8.73 -17.26 4.75
N ASP A 258 9.61 -18.18 4.38
CA ASP A 258 9.47 -19.62 4.57
C ASP A 258 10.19 -20.08 5.84
N LEU A 259 9.43 -20.69 6.75
CA LEU A 259 9.87 -21.16 8.06
C LEU A 259 9.90 -22.70 8.18
N GLY A 260 9.62 -23.43 7.09
CA GLY A 260 9.59 -24.90 7.10
C GLY A 260 10.67 -25.58 6.28
#